data_AF-A0AAP9CG99-F1
#
_entry.id   AF-A0AAP9CG99-F1
#
_cell.length_a   1.000
_cell.length_b   1.000
_cell.length_c   1.000
_cell.angle_alpha   90.00
_cell.angle_beta   90.00
_cell.angle_gamma   90.00
#
_symmetry.space_group_name_H-M   'P 1'
#
loop_
_entity.id
_entity.type
_entity.pdbx_description
1 polymer ?
#
loop_
_entity_poly.entity_id
_entity_poly.type
_entity_poly.pdbx_seq_one_letter_code
_entity_poly.pdbx_strand_id
1 'polypeptide(L)'
;MARISMLLCIIFVIACKQESSSIDIKKNIKKVDSKKNFALCGKDEAVIKPANIDSRYLAFYKLNRMVRNFRQKLNAKTFEFFYDRKIVFDFPIKQIFPLYDNPDDIYEGLGYDPIAIKSLELILNTLNLEPNFVNEDSRRAYSLLLYLSDVAKMVKLIVNEKLDDTTLERFESERTAEDLTKMHFYLDRAMANREMLKLKLVEHIIRVAEYNFTRESIFRSLIEDILFHIDVLQPYLNMLQNIDIVLCLVGK
;
A
#
# COMPACT_ATOMS: atom_id res chain seq x y z
N MET A 1 -8.76 -6.07 14.08
CA MET A 1 -8.92 -7.40 13.44
C MET A 1 -9.68 -7.37 12.09
N ALA A 2 -10.24 -6.23 11.65
CA ALA A 2 -10.96 -6.14 10.37
C ALA A 2 -10.07 -6.05 9.10
N ARG A 3 -8.81 -5.60 9.22
CA ARG A 3 -7.91 -5.38 8.05
C ARG A 3 -7.39 -6.69 7.41
N ILE A 4 -7.27 -7.77 8.18
CA ILE A 4 -6.84 -9.08 7.67
C ILE A 4 -7.97 -9.80 6.90
N SER A 5 -9.23 -9.47 7.21
CA SER A 5 -10.39 -10.07 6.54
C SER A 5 -10.59 -9.56 5.10
N MET A 6 -10.22 -8.32 4.80
CA MET A 6 -10.36 -7.76 3.44
C MET A 6 -9.27 -8.26 2.47
N LEU A 7 -8.03 -8.44 2.95
CA LEU A 7 -6.95 -9.03 2.14
C LEU A 7 -7.29 -10.47 1.73
N LEU A 8 -7.94 -11.23 2.62
CA LEU A 8 -8.45 -12.57 2.29
C LEU A 8 -9.56 -12.55 1.24
N CYS A 9 -10.45 -11.55 1.24
CA CYS A 9 -11.48 -11.40 0.19
C CYS A 9 -10.88 -11.09 -1.19
N ILE A 10 -9.79 -10.31 -1.26
CA ILE A 10 -9.13 -10.01 -2.54
C ILE A 10 -8.46 -11.28 -3.11
N ILE A 11 -7.80 -12.08 -2.26
CA ILE A 11 -7.22 -13.37 -2.67
C ILE A 11 -8.32 -14.37 -3.08
N PHE A 12 -9.45 -14.41 -2.36
CA PHE A 12 -10.58 -15.28 -2.72
C PHE A 12 -11.23 -14.91 -4.05
N VAL A 13 -11.36 -13.62 -4.37
CA VAL A 13 -11.92 -13.17 -5.66
C VAL A 13 -10.96 -13.47 -6.82
N ILE A 14 -9.63 -13.42 -6.59
CA ILE A 14 -8.63 -13.81 -7.60
C ILE A 14 -8.67 -15.34 -7.83
N ALA A 15 -8.84 -16.14 -6.78
CA ALA A 15 -8.96 -17.59 -6.88
C ALA A 15 -10.29 -18.02 -7.55
N CYS A 16 -11.41 -17.34 -7.25
CA CYS A 16 -12.72 -17.65 -7.84
C CYS A 16 -12.87 -17.18 -9.30
N LYS A 17 -12.02 -16.27 -9.79
CA LYS A 17 -12.06 -15.82 -11.20
C LYS A 17 -11.24 -16.72 -12.14
N GLN A 18 -10.57 -17.74 -11.61
CA GLN A 18 -9.81 -18.72 -12.39
C GLN A 18 -10.61 -19.99 -12.72
N GLU A 19 -11.91 -20.01 -12.39
CA GLU A 19 -12.82 -21.14 -12.65
C GLU A 19 -13.63 -20.92 -13.94
N SER A 20 -12.93 -20.73 -15.06
CA SER A 20 -13.48 -20.97 -16.39
C SER A 20 -12.41 -21.47 -17.36
N SER A 21 -11.67 -22.50 -16.96
CA SER A 21 -11.06 -23.42 -17.89
C SER A 21 -10.93 -24.79 -17.23
N SER A 22 -11.66 -25.74 -17.80
CA SER A 22 -11.73 -27.15 -17.41
C SER A 22 -10.36 -27.82 -17.42
N ILE A 23 -9.87 -28.27 -16.27
CA ILE A 23 -8.94 -29.41 -16.20
C ILE A 23 -9.33 -30.29 -15.00
N ASP A 24 -9.68 -31.53 -15.34
CA ASP A 24 -10.10 -32.62 -14.49
C ASP A 24 -8.87 -33.21 -13.75
N ILE A 25 -8.73 -33.00 -12.43
CA ILE A 25 -7.81 -33.80 -11.59
C ILE A 25 -8.48 -34.16 -10.26
N LYS A 26 -8.98 -35.38 -10.20
CA LYS A 26 -9.29 -36.12 -8.98
C LYS A 26 -8.04 -36.30 -8.10
N LYS A 27 -8.29 -36.21 -6.78
CA LYS A 27 -7.64 -36.87 -5.62
C LYS A 27 -6.68 -36.05 -4.73
N ASN A 28 -7.08 -36.09 -3.45
CA ASN A 28 -6.30 -35.96 -2.20
C ASN A 28 -6.21 -34.57 -1.55
N ILE A 29 -7.35 -34.10 -1.03
CA ILE A 29 -7.37 -33.11 0.06
C ILE A 29 -6.96 -33.84 1.35
N LYS A 30 -5.67 -33.81 1.68
CA LYS A 30 -5.24 -33.97 3.08
C LYS A 30 -5.62 -32.70 3.83
N LYS A 31 -6.37 -32.85 4.92
CA LYS A 31 -6.62 -31.81 5.92
C LYS A 31 -5.31 -31.11 6.28
N VAL A 32 -5.19 -29.83 5.95
CA VAL A 32 -4.10 -28.98 6.46
C VAL A 32 -4.60 -28.40 7.78
N ASP A 33 -4.00 -28.89 8.86
CA ASP A 33 -4.18 -28.34 10.20
C ASP A 33 -3.80 -26.86 10.23
N SER A 34 -4.69 -26.04 10.77
CA SER A 34 -4.48 -24.62 11.02
C SER A 34 -3.50 -24.42 12.20
N LYS A 35 -2.21 -24.60 11.95
CA LYS A 35 -1.16 -24.01 12.78
C LYS A 35 -0.44 -22.95 11.95
N LYS A 36 -0.62 -21.68 12.33
CA LYS A 36 0.15 -20.54 11.81
C LYS A 36 1.64 -20.81 12.04
N ASN A 37 2.32 -21.32 11.03
CA ASN A 37 3.75 -21.51 11.02
C ASN A 37 4.41 -20.15 10.75
N PHE A 38 4.84 -19.46 11.82
CA PHE A 38 5.75 -18.30 11.77
C PHE A 38 7.18 -18.68 11.30
N ALA A 39 7.39 -19.87 10.75
CA ALA A 39 8.69 -20.44 10.41
C ALA A 39 9.24 -20.00 9.03
N LEU A 40 8.63 -19.01 8.38
CA LEU A 40 8.79 -18.74 6.95
C LEU A 40 9.03 -17.26 6.60
N CYS A 41 9.67 -16.45 7.46
CA CYS A 41 10.13 -15.12 7.03
C CYS A 41 11.24 -15.28 5.96
N GLY A 42 10.85 -15.38 4.69
CA GLY A 42 11.74 -15.48 3.54
C GLY A 42 12.16 -16.89 3.10
N LYS A 43 11.34 -17.94 3.27
CA LYS A 43 11.53 -19.22 2.54
C LYS A 43 10.47 -19.51 1.48
N ASP A 44 10.07 -18.48 0.73
CA ASP A 44 9.39 -18.70 -0.54
C ASP A 44 10.40 -18.55 -1.67
N GLU A 45 10.44 -19.54 -2.56
CA GLU A 45 11.34 -19.64 -3.72
C GLU A 45 11.19 -18.47 -4.73
N ALA A 46 10.21 -17.58 -4.50
CA ALA A 46 9.90 -16.42 -5.34
C ALA A 46 10.38 -15.06 -4.79
N VAL A 47 11.06 -15.01 -3.63
CA VAL A 47 11.48 -13.72 -3.02
C VAL A 47 12.90 -13.35 -3.45
N ILE A 48 13.06 -12.15 -4.04
CA ILE A 48 14.37 -11.62 -4.44
C ILE A 48 15.22 -11.37 -3.20
N LYS A 49 16.40 -12.00 -3.15
CA LYS A 49 17.32 -11.92 -2.00
C LYS A 49 18.36 -10.81 -2.21
N PRO A 50 18.89 -10.21 -1.12
CA PRO A 50 20.04 -9.33 -1.21
C PRO A 50 21.24 -10.08 -1.80
N ALA A 51 21.98 -9.45 -2.71
CA ALA A 51 23.09 -10.08 -3.42
C ALA A 51 24.30 -10.36 -2.52
N ASN A 52 24.52 -9.51 -1.51
CA ASN A 52 25.61 -9.63 -0.54
C ASN A 52 25.08 -9.41 0.87
N ILE A 53 25.69 -10.08 1.85
CA ILE A 53 25.44 -9.86 3.28
C ILE A 53 26.57 -9.00 3.83
N ASP A 54 26.22 -7.83 4.37
CA ASP A 54 27.20 -6.93 5.01
C ASP A 54 27.68 -7.51 6.34
N SER A 55 28.80 -6.99 6.87
CA SER A 55 29.15 -7.26 8.27
C SER A 55 28.04 -6.72 9.20
N ARG A 56 27.85 -7.34 10.37
CA ARG A 56 26.75 -6.98 11.30
C ARG A 56 26.73 -5.48 11.63
N TYR A 57 27.89 -4.92 11.94
CA TYR A 57 28.03 -3.48 12.23
C TYR A 57 27.62 -2.62 11.03
N LEU A 58 28.10 -2.96 9.83
CA LEU A 58 27.77 -2.20 8.62
C LEU A 58 26.28 -2.32 8.25
N ALA A 59 25.71 -3.53 8.37
CA ALA A 59 24.29 -3.80 8.13
C ALA A 59 23.39 -2.98 9.07
N PHE A 60 23.73 -2.97 10.36
CA PHE A 60 23.04 -2.15 11.36
C PHE A 60 23.12 -0.66 11.02
N TYR A 61 24.32 -0.15 10.76
CA TYR A 61 24.54 1.26 10.43
C TYR A 61 23.72 1.70 9.20
N LYS A 62 23.74 0.90 8.13
CA LYS A 62 22.95 1.16 6.92
C LYS A 62 21.45 1.20 7.22
N LEU A 63 20.92 0.20 7.94
CA LEU A 63 19.51 0.14 8.32
C LEU A 63 19.10 1.36 9.16
N ASN A 64 19.85 1.66 10.22
CA ASN A 64 19.56 2.79 11.11
C ASN A 64 19.56 4.13 10.34
N ARG A 65 20.59 4.36 9.50
CA ARG A 65 20.65 5.56 8.65
C ARG A 65 19.47 5.64 7.69
N MET A 66 19.10 4.53 7.04
CA MET A 66 17.95 4.47 6.12
C MET A 66 16.65 4.82 6.84
N VAL A 67 16.40 4.21 8.01
CA VAL A 67 15.20 4.48 8.81
C VAL A 67 15.12 5.96 9.14
N ARG A 68 16.20 6.57 9.66
CA ARG A 68 16.24 8.01 9.96
C ARG A 68 15.94 8.88 8.75
N ASN A 69 16.56 8.59 7.60
CA ASN A 69 16.32 9.31 6.35
C ASN A 69 14.86 9.18 5.89
N PHE A 70 14.28 7.98 5.98
CA PHE A 70 12.90 7.74 5.60
C PHE A 70 11.92 8.44 6.56
N ARG A 71 12.16 8.42 7.87
CA ARG A 71 11.36 9.20 8.83
C ARG A 71 11.35 10.68 8.50
N GLN A 72 12.52 11.26 8.24
CA GLN A 72 12.64 12.67 7.84
C GLN A 72 11.85 12.93 6.55
N LYS A 73 12.06 12.13 5.51
CA LYS A 73 11.38 12.30 4.21
C LYS A 73 9.86 12.16 4.30
N LEU A 74 9.36 11.20 5.08
CA LEU A 74 7.93 10.90 5.19
C LEU A 74 7.19 11.87 6.14
N ASN A 75 7.88 12.44 7.13
CA ASN A 75 7.26 13.35 8.09
C ASN A 75 7.42 14.83 7.69
N ALA A 76 8.34 15.17 6.79
CA ALA A 76 8.59 16.56 6.38
C ALA A 76 7.60 17.13 5.35
N LYS A 77 6.85 16.29 4.63
CA LYS A 77 5.95 16.76 3.57
C LYS A 77 4.61 17.22 4.12
N THR A 78 4.22 18.43 3.75
CA THR A 78 2.94 19.07 4.09
C THR A 78 2.31 19.69 2.84
N PHE A 79 1.10 20.22 2.98
CA PHE A 79 0.40 20.95 1.93
C PHE A 79 1.23 22.14 1.41
N GLU A 80 1.16 22.36 0.11
CA GLU A 80 1.46 23.64 -0.50
C GLU A 80 0.21 24.53 -0.38
N PHE A 81 0.39 25.76 0.10
CA PHE A 81 -0.70 26.73 0.21
C PHE A 81 -0.79 27.55 -1.08
N PHE A 82 -1.97 27.58 -1.68
CA PHE A 82 -2.28 28.46 -2.82
C PHE A 82 -3.18 29.58 -2.33
N TYR A 83 -2.74 30.84 -2.45
CA TYR A 83 -3.46 32.01 -1.91
C TYR A 83 -3.90 31.81 -0.45
N ASP A 84 -2.99 31.33 0.40
CA ASP A 84 -3.21 31.02 1.82
C ASP A 84 -4.30 29.96 2.11
N ARG A 85 -4.73 29.21 1.09
CA ARG A 85 -5.71 28.13 1.24
C ARG A 85 -5.07 26.76 1.06
N LYS A 86 -5.41 25.86 1.98
CA LYS A 86 -5.13 24.43 1.90
C LYS A 86 -5.99 23.84 0.78
N ILE A 87 -5.37 23.22 -0.23
CA ILE A 87 -6.13 22.54 -1.29
C ILE A 87 -6.63 21.21 -0.74
N VAL A 88 -7.95 21.13 -0.55
CA VAL A 88 -8.67 19.95 -0.05
C VAL A 88 -9.96 19.77 -0.83
N PHE A 89 -10.71 18.70 -0.51
CA PHE A 89 -12.05 18.51 -1.01
C PHE A 89 -13.00 19.54 -0.37
N ASP A 90 -13.94 20.02 -1.18
CA ASP A 90 -15.00 20.94 -0.79
C ASP A 90 -16.16 20.20 -0.10
N PHE A 91 -16.06 18.87 0.02
CA PHE A 91 -16.96 18.01 0.80
C PHE A 91 -16.21 17.20 1.87
N PRO A 92 -16.85 16.91 3.01
CA PRO A 92 -16.25 16.10 4.07
C PRO A 92 -16.30 14.61 3.71
N ILE A 93 -15.16 14.04 3.34
CA ILE A 93 -15.07 12.64 2.91
C ILE A 93 -15.64 11.63 3.91
N LYS A 94 -15.58 11.94 5.20
CA LYS A 94 -16.11 11.09 6.29
C LYS A 94 -17.63 10.91 6.20
N GLN A 95 -18.36 11.83 5.57
CA GLN A 95 -19.80 11.66 5.33
C GLN A 95 -20.07 10.57 4.29
N ILE A 96 -19.16 10.38 3.34
CA ILE A 96 -19.26 9.39 2.26
C ILE A 96 -18.63 8.06 2.67
N PHE A 97 -17.47 8.13 3.33
CA PHE A 97 -16.70 6.99 3.81
C PHE A 97 -16.45 7.12 5.32
N PRO A 98 -17.40 6.74 6.18
CA PRO A 98 -17.29 6.92 7.63
C PRO A 98 -16.12 6.19 8.29
N LEU A 99 -15.63 5.12 7.66
CA LEU A 99 -14.47 4.34 8.11
C LEU A 99 -13.13 5.02 7.83
N TYR A 100 -13.13 6.16 7.14
CA TYR A 100 -11.93 6.91 6.82
C TYR A 100 -11.65 7.94 7.91
N ASP A 101 -10.79 7.56 8.87
CA ASP A 101 -10.59 8.32 10.11
C ASP A 101 -9.83 9.65 9.91
N ASN A 102 -8.90 9.70 8.95
CA ASN A 102 -8.08 10.88 8.69
C ASN A 102 -8.00 11.18 7.18
N PRO A 103 -8.69 12.22 6.67
CA PRO A 103 -8.66 12.58 5.25
C PRO A 103 -7.29 13.04 4.75
N ASP A 104 -6.41 13.51 5.65
CA ASP A 104 -5.08 13.99 5.26
C ASP A 104 -4.21 12.91 4.63
N ASP A 105 -4.50 11.64 4.90
CA ASP A 105 -3.81 10.51 4.30
C ASP A 105 -4.09 10.37 2.79
N ILE A 106 -5.26 10.82 2.32
CA ILE A 106 -5.58 10.84 0.89
C ILE A 106 -4.70 11.88 0.20
N TYR A 107 -4.64 13.06 0.79
CA TYR A 107 -3.86 14.18 0.26
C TYR A 107 -2.36 13.85 0.29
N GLU A 108 -1.85 13.24 1.36
CA GLU A 108 -0.47 12.73 1.42
C GLU A 108 -0.22 11.61 0.39
N GLY A 109 -1.20 10.72 0.20
CA GLY A 109 -1.18 9.65 -0.81
C GLY A 109 -1.12 10.17 -2.25
N LEU A 110 -1.66 11.37 -2.50
CA LEU A 110 -1.52 12.12 -3.75
C LEU A 110 -0.25 12.98 -3.80
N GLY A 111 0.58 12.94 -2.76
CA GLY A 111 1.77 13.78 -2.65
C GLY A 111 1.48 15.26 -2.47
N TYR A 112 0.27 15.62 -2.04
CA TYR A 112 -0.26 16.98 -1.94
C TYR A 112 -0.35 17.71 -3.29
N ASP A 113 -0.39 16.99 -4.41
CA ASP A 113 -0.52 17.57 -5.75
C ASP A 113 -1.92 18.22 -5.93
N PRO A 114 -2.02 19.54 -6.13
CA PRO A 114 -3.30 20.24 -6.24
C PRO A 114 -4.17 19.76 -7.40
N ILE A 115 -3.55 19.44 -8.54
CA ILE A 115 -4.24 18.99 -9.74
C ILE A 115 -4.82 17.60 -9.46
N ALA A 116 -4.03 16.69 -8.90
CA ALA A 116 -4.48 15.35 -8.55
C ALA A 116 -5.61 15.37 -7.51
N ILE A 117 -5.54 16.27 -6.52
CA ILE A 117 -6.59 16.44 -5.50
C ILE A 117 -7.90 16.90 -6.16
N LYS A 118 -7.87 17.93 -7.01
CA LYS A 118 -9.10 18.41 -7.68
C LYS A 118 -9.62 17.42 -8.73
N SER A 119 -8.74 16.66 -9.39
CA SER A 119 -9.14 15.56 -10.27
C SER A 119 -9.84 14.43 -9.51
N LEU A 120 -9.32 14.04 -8.34
CA LEU A 120 -9.98 13.04 -7.50
C LEU A 120 -11.33 13.53 -6.97
N GLU A 121 -11.43 14.80 -6.58
CA GLU A 121 -12.70 15.42 -6.19
C GLU A 121 -13.75 15.33 -7.30
N LEU A 122 -13.37 15.67 -8.54
CA LEU A 122 -14.27 15.58 -9.70
C LEU A 122 -14.75 14.14 -9.94
N ILE A 123 -13.83 13.17 -9.86
CA ILE A 123 -14.16 11.74 -9.96
C ILE A 123 -15.19 11.36 -8.90
N LEU A 124 -14.94 11.69 -7.64
CA LEU A 124 -15.82 11.33 -6.53
C LEU A 124 -17.20 12.00 -6.63
N ASN A 125 -17.27 13.27 -7.05
CA ASN A 125 -18.54 13.98 -7.24
C ASN A 125 -19.37 13.45 -8.42
N THR A 126 -18.72 12.81 -9.40
CA THR A 126 -19.42 12.25 -10.57
C THR A 126 -20.01 10.87 -10.31
N LEU A 127 -19.47 10.15 -9.33
CA LEU A 127 -19.95 8.83 -8.94
C LEU A 127 -21.18 8.91 -8.04
N ASN A 128 -22.01 7.86 -8.06
CA ASN A 128 -23.08 7.72 -7.08
C ASN A 128 -22.49 7.14 -5.79
N LEU A 129 -22.11 7.97 -4.83
CA LEU A 129 -21.46 7.54 -3.58
C LEU A 129 -22.40 7.39 -2.39
N GLU A 130 -23.66 6.99 -2.62
CA GLU A 130 -24.56 6.66 -1.51
C GLU A 130 -23.92 5.65 -0.54
N PRO A 131 -24.10 5.83 0.79
CA PRO A 131 -23.47 5.02 1.83
C PRO A 131 -24.15 3.64 1.94
N ASN A 132 -24.00 2.84 0.88
CA ASN A 132 -24.51 1.48 0.76
C ASN A 132 -23.39 0.56 0.26
N PHE A 133 -23.08 -0.49 1.03
CA PHE A 133 -22.00 -1.44 0.69
C PHE A 133 -22.28 -2.30 -0.56
N VAL A 134 -23.52 -2.30 -1.08
CA VAL A 134 -23.88 -2.94 -2.35
C VAL A 134 -23.57 -2.02 -3.54
N ASN A 135 -23.35 -0.72 -3.31
CA ASN A 135 -23.05 0.24 -4.36
C ASN A 135 -21.63 0.02 -4.90
N GLU A 136 -21.53 -0.39 -6.15
CA GLU A 136 -20.27 -0.63 -6.84
C GLU A 136 -19.40 0.62 -6.89
N ASP A 137 -19.97 1.81 -7.17
CA ASP A 137 -19.23 3.06 -7.24
C ASP A 137 -18.53 3.35 -5.91
N SER A 138 -19.30 3.27 -4.81
CA SER A 138 -18.79 3.45 -3.45
C SER A 138 -17.67 2.44 -3.15
N ARG A 139 -17.82 1.19 -3.57
CA ARG A 139 -16.80 0.16 -3.37
C ARG A 139 -15.52 0.44 -4.16
N ARG A 140 -15.63 0.86 -5.42
CA ARG A 140 -14.46 1.18 -6.27
C ARG A 140 -13.74 2.43 -5.79
N ALA A 141 -14.50 3.48 -5.47
CA ALA A 141 -13.95 4.69 -4.88
C ALA A 141 -13.21 4.37 -3.57
N TYR A 142 -13.81 3.56 -2.69
CA TYR A 142 -13.16 3.12 -1.46
C TYR A 142 -11.85 2.36 -1.71
N SER A 143 -11.80 1.45 -2.69
CA SER A 143 -10.56 0.75 -3.05
C SER A 143 -9.46 1.71 -3.52
N LEU A 144 -9.79 2.74 -4.30
CA LEU A 144 -8.84 3.77 -4.70
C LEU A 144 -8.34 4.56 -3.48
N LEU A 145 -9.24 4.98 -2.60
CA LEU A 145 -8.88 5.69 -1.36
C LEU A 145 -8.00 4.84 -0.43
N LEU A 146 -8.17 3.52 -0.46
CA LEU A 146 -7.31 2.58 0.26
C LEU A 146 -5.89 2.57 -0.31
N TYR A 147 -5.72 2.50 -1.63
CA TYR A 147 -4.38 2.59 -2.25
C TYR A 147 -3.68 3.89 -1.86
N LEU A 148 -4.39 5.03 -1.90
CA LEU A 148 -3.83 6.32 -1.47
C LEU A 148 -3.48 6.34 0.02
N SER A 149 -4.36 5.81 0.88
CA SER A 149 -4.08 5.66 2.32
C SER A 149 -2.82 4.83 2.57
N ASP A 150 -2.65 3.74 1.82
CA ASP A 150 -1.56 2.81 2.03
C ASP A 150 -0.22 3.39 1.56
N VAL A 151 -0.23 4.15 0.45
CA VAL A 151 0.91 5.00 0.06
C VAL A 151 1.28 5.93 1.22
N ALA A 152 0.33 6.64 1.84
CA ALA A 152 0.66 7.56 2.93
C ALA A 152 1.21 6.84 4.17
N LYS A 153 0.60 5.71 4.56
CA LYS A 153 0.80 5.14 5.90
C LYS A 153 1.79 4.01 5.99
N MET A 154 1.80 3.08 5.04
CA MET A 154 2.33 1.75 5.30
C MET A 154 3.82 1.78 5.63
N VAL A 155 4.64 2.45 4.81
CA VAL A 155 6.07 2.62 5.11
C VAL A 155 6.30 3.50 6.34
N LYS A 156 5.47 4.53 6.54
CA LYS A 156 5.53 5.46 7.68
C LYS A 156 5.33 4.73 9.01
N LEU A 157 4.35 3.83 9.08
CA LEU A 157 4.09 2.97 10.22
C LEU A 157 5.30 2.08 10.52
N ILE A 158 5.93 1.50 9.50
CA ILE A 158 7.13 0.68 9.69
C ILE A 158 8.27 1.50 10.29
N VAL A 159 8.62 2.63 9.68
CA VAL A 159 9.79 3.39 10.12
C VAL A 159 9.56 4.13 11.45
N ASN A 160 8.35 4.59 11.74
CA ASN A 160 8.07 5.35 12.95
C ASN A 160 7.67 4.47 14.14
N GLU A 161 6.94 3.37 13.93
CA GLU A 161 6.39 2.56 15.03
C GLU A 161 7.05 1.19 15.19
N LYS A 162 7.54 0.56 14.11
CA LYS A 162 8.07 -0.81 14.16
C LYS A 162 9.58 -0.88 14.16
N LEU A 163 10.22 0.10 13.55
CA LEU A 163 11.66 0.32 13.60
C LEU A 163 11.94 1.60 14.38
N ASP A 164 11.29 1.76 15.54
CA ASP A 164 11.53 2.90 16.44
C ASP A 164 12.95 2.87 17.02
N ASP A 165 13.37 3.93 17.72
CA ASP A 165 14.74 4.03 18.23
C ASP A 165 15.06 2.91 19.22
N THR A 166 14.13 2.56 20.10
CA THR A 166 14.23 1.44 21.04
C THR A 166 14.44 0.10 20.32
N THR A 167 13.69 -0.16 19.25
CA THR A 167 13.80 -1.39 18.47
C THR A 167 15.13 -1.45 17.73
N LEU A 168 15.59 -0.33 17.17
CA LEU A 168 16.88 -0.25 16.52
C LEU A 168 18.04 -0.47 17.50
N GLU A 169 18.01 0.13 18.68
CA GLU A 169 19.02 -0.11 19.73
C GLU A 169 19.11 -1.59 20.11
N ARG A 170 17.97 -2.27 20.29
CA ARG A 170 17.95 -3.72 20.53
C ARG A 170 18.57 -4.52 19.39
N PHE A 171 18.29 -4.14 18.15
CA PHE A 171 18.81 -4.82 16.97
C PHE A 171 20.34 -4.75 16.87
N GLU A 172 20.97 -3.74 17.48
CA GLU A 172 22.42 -3.63 17.54
C GLU A 172 23.06 -4.84 18.22
N SER A 173 22.41 -5.47 19.20
CA SER A 173 22.91 -6.67 19.90
C SER A 173 22.20 -7.96 19.51
N GLU A 174 20.90 -7.91 19.20
CA GLU A 174 20.05 -9.11 19.08
C GLU A 174 19.95 -9.67 17.66
N ARG A 175 20.20 -8.85 16.62
CA ARG A 175 19.96 -9.26 15.22
C ARG A 175 21.20 -9.75 14.50
N THR A 176 20.98 -10.74 13.64
CA THR A 176 22.02 -11.26 12.74
C THR A 176 22.31 -10.27 11.61
N ALA A 177 23.52 -10.34 11.05
CA ALA A 177 23.89 -9.55 9.88
C ALA A 177 22.96 -9.81 8.68
N GLU A 178 22.51 -11.06 8.52
CA GLU A 178 21.58 -11.46 7.46
C GLU A 178 20.20 -10.81 7.63
N ASP A 179 19.63 -10.85 8.84
CA ASP A 179 18.32 -10.25 9.11
C ASP A 179 18.36 -8.73 8.90
N LEU A 180 19.41 -8.06 9.42
CA LEU A 180 19.61 -6.61 9.24
C LEU A 180 19.74 -6.23 7.76
N THR A 181 20.54 -6.99 7.00
CA THR A 181 20.71 -6.76 5.56
C THR A 181 19.39 -6.95 4.80
N LYS A 182 18.62 -7.99 5.16
CA LYS A 182 17.30 -8.24 4.57
C LYS A 182 16.32 -7.12 4.91
N MET A 183 16.24 -6.69 6.17
CA MET A 183 15.38 -5.57 6.57
C MET A 183 15.69 -4.32 5.77
N HIS A 184 16.98 -3.96 5.66
CA HIS A 184 17.41 -2.82 4.85
C HIS A 184 16.98 -2.96 3.38
N PHE A 185 17.26 -4.12 2.77
CA PHE A 185 16.91 -4.38 1.37
C PHE A 185 15.41 -4.31 1.09
N TYR A 186 14.57 -4.97 1.89
CA TYR A 186 13.13 -4.98 1.67
C TYR A 186 12.48 -3.64 2.03
N LEU A 187 12.99 -2.93 3.03
CA LEU A 187 12.50 -1.59 3.36
C LEU A 187 12.78 -0.60 2.23
N ASP A 188 13.98 -0.65 1.63
CA ASP A 188 14.33 0.18 0.47
C ASP A 188 13.39 -0.08 -0.72
N ARG A 189 13.15 -1.36 -1.02
CA ARG A 189 12.21 -1.75 -2.07
C ARG A 189 10.79 -1.35 -1.77
N ALA A 190 10.33 -1.46 -0.52
CA ALA A 190 9.01 -0.98 -0.12
C ALA A 190 8.87 0.52 -0.39
N MET A 191 9.88 1.31 -0.04
CA MET A 191 9.89 2.74 -0.31
C MET A 191 9.93 3.07 -1.81
N ALA A 192 10.73 2.35 -2.60
CA ALA A 192 10.78 2.53 -4.05
C ALA A 192 9.43 2.21 -4.71
N ASN A 193 8.81 1.09 -4.34
CA ASN A 193 7.48 0.72 -4.85
C ASN A 193 6.39 1.70 -4.40
N ARG A 194 6.47 2.23 -3.17
CA ARG A 194 5.59 3.29 -2.68
C ARG A 194 5.68 4.54 -3.56
N GLU A 195 6.89 5.03 -3.85
CA GLU A 195 7.05 6.24 -4.68
C GLU A 195 6.58 6.01 -6.12
N MET A 196 6.82 4.83 -6.69
CA MET A 196 6.31 4.44 -8.00
C MET A 196 4.78 4.39 -8.01
N LEU A 197 4.18 3.70 -7.04
CA LEU A 197 2.73 3.60 -6.90
C LEU A 197 2.09 4.98 -6.79
N LYS A 198 2.65 5.86 -5.96
CA LYS A 198 2.17 7.24 -5.79
C LYS A 198 2.14 7.99 -7.13
N LEU A 199 3.25 7.93 -7.87
CA LEU A 199 3.36 8.59 -9.17
C LEU A 199 2.31 8.05 -10.15
N LYS A 200 2.13 6.72 -10.20
CA LYS A 200 1.14 6.09 -11.08
C LYS A 200 -0.30 6.44 -10.69
N LEU A 201 -0.63 6.43 -9.41
CA LEU A 201 -1.95 6.85 -8.94
C LEU A 201 -2.25 8.29 -9.35
N VAL A 202 -1.31 9.22 -9.15
CA VAL A 202 -1.46 10.63 -9.56
C VAL A 202 -1.68 10.73 -11.07
N GLU A 203 -0.80 10.12 -11.88
CA GLU A 203 -0.92 10.13 -13.35
C GLU A 203 -2.27 9.61 -13.82
N HIS A 204 -2.71 8.46 -13.32
CA HIS A 204 -3.96 7.84 -13.74
C HIS A 204 -5.18 8.62 -13.25
N ILE A 205 -5.19 9.14 -12.01
CA ILE A 205 -6.29 9.96 -11.48
C ILE A 205 -6.50 11.22 -12.33
N ILE A 206 -5.41 11.94 -12.65
CA ILE A 206 -5.48 13.14 -13.50
C ILE A 206 -6.02 12.76 -14.88
N ARG A 207 -5.46 11.74 -15.51
CA ARG A 207 -5.90 11.26 -16.83
C ARG A 207 -7.38 10.88 -16.85
N VAL A 208 -7.86 10.18 -15.82
CA VAL A 208 -9.28 9.79 -15.74
C VAL A 208 -10.16 11.03 -15.69
N ALA A 209 -9.83 12.02 -14.87
CA ALA A 209 -10.60 13.26 -14.76
C ALA A 209 -10.55 14.12 -16.06
N GLU A 210 -9.44 14.11 -16.79
CA GLU A 210 -9.28 14.88 -18.03
C GLU A 210 -10.06 14.30 -19.22
N TYR A 211 -10.17 12.98 -19.32
CA TYR A 211 -10.72 12.31 -20.51
C TYR A 211 -12.09 11.66 -20.29
N ASN A 212 -12.63 11.66 -19.06
CA ASN A 212 -13.91 11.07 -18.75
C ASN A 212 -14.83 12.07 -18.05
N PHE A 213 -16.02 12.29 -18.64
CA PHE A 213 -16.99 13.28 -18.15
C PHE A 213 -18.33 12.66 -17.72
N THR A 214 -18.52 11.35 -17.92
CA THR A 214 -19.74 10.66 -17.48
C THR A 214 -19.43 9.68 -16.36
N ARG A 215 -20.44 9.40 -15.54
CA ARG A 215 -20.36 8.41 -14.48
C ARG A 215 -19.90 7.05 -15.02
N GLU A 216 -20.49 6.59 -16.12
CA GLU A 216 -20.17 5.29 -16.71
C GLU A 216 -18.71 5.23 -17.19
N SER A 217 -18.20 6.30 -17.81
CA SER A 217 -16.83 6.30 -18.32
C SER A 217 -15.80 6.39 -17.19
N ILE A 218 -16.05 7.22 -16.17
CA ILE A 218 -15.24 7.28 -14.95
C ILE A 218 -15.25 5.93 -14.22
N PHE A 219 -16.41 5.31 -14.05
CA PHE A 219 -16.53 4.01 -13.38
C PHE A 219 -15.70 2.93 -14.08
N ARG A 220 -15.77 2.86 -15.41
CA ARG A 220 -14.97 1.93 -16.21
C ARG A 220 -13.48 2.23 -16.09
N SER A 221 -13.07 3.49 -16.24
CA SER A 221 -11.67 3.88 -16.12
C SER A 221 -11.09 3.64 -14.72
N LEU A 222 -11.87 3.77 -13.65
CA LEU A 222 -11.41 3.38 -12.31
C LEU A 222 -11.01 1.91 -12.23
N ILE A 223 -11.71 1.03 -12.95
CA ILE A 223 -11.41 -0.39 -12.99
C ILE A 223 -10.18 -0.63 -13.88
N GLU A 224 -10.25 -0.18 -15.12
CA GLU A 224 -9.30 -0.54 -16.17
C GLU A 224 -7.97 0.21 -16.04
N ASP A 225 -8.03 1.51 -15.74
CA ASP A 225 -6.88 2.40 -15.75
C ASP A 225 -6.25 2.59 -14.37
N ILE A 226 -6.95 2.25 -13.28
CA ILE A 226 -6.45 2.47 -11.91
C ILE A 226 -6.39 1.17 -11.12
N LEU A 227 -7.52 0.56 -10.78
CA LEU A 227 -7.58 -0.48 -9.75
C LEU A 227 -6.93 -1.79 -10.18
N PHE A 228 -7.05 -2.14 -11.46
CA PHE A 228 -6.49 -3.36 -12.05
C PHE A 228 -5.39 -3.09 -13.08
N HIS A 229 -5.01 -1.82 -13.26
CA HIS A 229 -3.92 -1.48 -14.16
C HIS A 229 -2.59 -2.02 -13.59
N ILE A 230 -1.81 -2.71 -14.42
CA ILE A 230 -0.61 -3.40 -13.95
C ILE A 230 0.42 -2.45 -13.33
N ASP A 231 0.53 -1.24 -13.86
CA ASP A 231 1.45 -0.22 -13.35
C ASP A 231 1.07 0.32 -11.96
N VAL A 232 -0.17 0.10 -11.52
CA VAL A 232 -0.64 0.42 -10.17
C VAL A 232 -0.59 -0.82 -9.29
N LEU A 233 -1.15 -1.93 -9.77
CA LEU A 233 -1.30 -3.15 -8.98
C LEU A 233 0.06 -3.79 -8.64
N GLN A 234 1.00 -3.85 -9.59
CA GLN A 234 2.28 -4.50 -9.36
C GLN A 234 3.13 -3.77 -8.30
N PRO A 235 3.34 -2.44 -8.36
CA PRO A 235 4.03 -1.73 -7.30
C PRO A 235 3.32 -1.84 -5.95
N TYR A 236 1.98 -1.82 -5.94
CA TYR A 236 1.21 -1.98 -4.70
C TYR A 236 1.44 -3.34 -4.03
N LEU A 237 1.29 -4.43 -4.77
CA LEU A 237 1.52 -5.78 -4.24
C LEU A 237 2.97 -5.97 -3.81
N ASN A 238 3.93 -5.49 -4.61
CA ASN A 238 5.35 -5.53 -4.24
C ASN A 238 5.62 -4.75 -2.94
N MET A 239 5.03 -3.56 -2.79
CA MET A 239 5.18 -2.75 -1.57
C MET A 239 4.69 -3.55 -0.35
N LEU A 240 3.47 -4.08 -0.41
CA LEU A 240 2.89 -4.86 0.69
C LEU A 240 3.72 -6.09 1.04
N GLN A 241 4.15 -6.87 0.03
CA GLN A 241 4.98 -8.05 0.24
C GLN A 241 6.31 -7.69 0.93
N ASN A 242 6.96 -6.62 0.50
CA ASN A 242 8.21 -6.16 1.12
C ASN A 242 7.99 -5.71 2.57
N ILE A 243 6.88 -5.03 2.86
CA ILE A 243 6.51 -4.60 4.21
C ILE A 243 6.25 -5.80 5.12
N ASP A 244 5.50 -6.79 4.64
CA ASP A 244 5.20 -8.01 5.40
C ASP A 244 6.49 -8.75 5.76
N ILE A 245 7.46 -8.81 4.84
CA ILE A 245 8.77 -9.42 5.12
C ILE A 245 9.51 -8.63 6.21
N VAL A 246 9.55 -7.29 6.14
CA VAL A 246 10.17 -6.46 7.18
C VAL A 246 9.50 -6.69 8.54
N LEU A 247 8.17 -6.68 8.60
CA LEU A 247 7.41 -6.94 9.83
C LEU A 247 7.71 -8.31 10.42
N CYS A 248 7.79 -9.34 9.57
CA CYS A 248 8.14 -10.69 9.99
C CYS A 248 9.53 -10.73 10.62
N LEU A 249 10.51 -10.03 10.01
CA LEU A 249 11.87 -9.94 10.54
C LEU A 249 11.93 -9.12 11.84
N VAL A 250 11.11 -8.07 11.97
CA VAL A 250 11.05 -7.25 13.19
C VAL A 250 10.49 -8.03 14.38
N GLY A 251 9.50 -8.91 14.14
CA GLY A 251 8.84 -9.69 15.18
C GLY A 251 9.55 -10.97 15.62
N LYS A 252 10.66 -11.36 14.97
CA LYS A 252 11.48 -12.53 15.37
C LYS A 252 12.20 -12.33 16.70
#